data_AF-A0A0F9Q756-F1
#
_entry.id   AF-A0A0F9Q756-F1
#
_cell.length_a   1.000
_cell.length_b   1.000
_cell.length_c   1.000
_cell.angle_alpha   90.00
_cell.angle_beta   90.00
_cell.angle_gamma   90.00
#
_symmetry.space_group_name_H-M   'P 1'
#
loop_
_entity.id
_entity.type
_entity.pdbx_description
1 polymer ?
#
loop_
_entity_poly.entity_id
_entity_poly.type
_entity_poly.pdbx_seq_one_letter_code
_entity_poly.pdbx_strand_id
1 'polypeptide(L)'
;MSYEGYTVYLCCNGHRNYYDAYDDTSVECEDCGAAAAWRYDVDQTNDSGMEPVLVEHKPAKTEHCPTCGHGKQVAEQRFELPENAGVLLVHQESLNVPLGPVKFRDNDSDKVFDTEDAVQEHKYRK
;
A
#
# COMPACT_ATOMS: atom_id res chain seq x y z
N MET A 1 24.43 7.13 -7.24
CA MET A 1 23.51 6.04 -6.85
C MET A 1 22.14 6.44 -7.35
N SER A 2 21.48 5.60 -8.14
CA SER A 2 20.07 5.81 -8.51
C SER A 2 19.20 5.41 -7.31
N TYR A 3 18.12 6.15 -7.07
CA TYR A 3 17.07 5.73 -6.16
C TYR A 3 16.17 4.76 -6.92
N GLU A 4 15.88 3.61 -6.32
CA GLU A 4 14.90 2.64 -6.82
C GLU A 4 13.82 2.51 -5.75
N GLY A 5 12.58 2.74 -6.15
CA GLY A 5 11.45 2.78 -5.24
C GLY A 5 10.14 3.03 -5.97
N TYR A 6 9.05 2.94 -5.23
CA TYR A 6 7.72 3.22 -5.75
C TYR A 6 6.83 3.73 -4.62
N THR A 7 5.77 4.45 -4.98
CA THR A 7 4.76 4.92 -4.02
C THR A 7 3.49 4.08 -4.15
N VAL A 8 2.97 3.59 -3.03
CA VAL A 8 1.66 2.96 -2.94
C VAL A 8 0.65 3.98 -2.47
N TYR A 9 -0.45 4.13 -3.20
CA TYR A 9 -1.60 4.92 -2.78
C TYR A 9 -2.83 4.05 -2.57
N LEU A 10 -3.65 4.47 -1.60
CA LEU A 10 -5.00 3.96 -1.39
C LEU A 10 -5.98 5.13 -1.39
N CYS A 11 -7.00 5.05 -2.23
CA CYS A 11 -8.05 6.06 -2.28
C CYS A 11 -9.15 5.81 -1.24
N CYS A 12 -10.03 6.79 -1.01
CA CYS A 12 -11.17 6.64 -0.08
C CYS A 12 -12.09 5.44 -0.38
N ASN A 13 -12.08 4.92 -1.60
CA ASN A 13 -12.88 3.76 -2.02
C ASN A 13 -12.15 2.42 -1.90
N GLY A 14 -10.88 2.43 -1.48
CA GLY A 14 -10.05 1.24 -1.30
C GLY A 14 -9.31 0.75 -2.54
N HIS A 15 -9.24 1.54 -3.62
CA HIS A 15 -8.42 1.23 -4.80
C HIS A 15 -6.95 1.46 -4.48
N ARG A 16 -6.10 0.52 -4.90
CA ARG A 16 -4.67 0.54 -4.67
C ARG A 16 -3.92 0.81 -5.97
N ASN A 17 -3.14 1.87 -5.98
CA ASN A 17 -2.32 2.26 -7.13
C ASN A 17 -0.83 2.25 -6.76
N TYR A 18 0.00 1.98 -7.76
CA TYR A 18 1.46 2.00 -7.66
C TYR A 18 2.01 3.01 -8.66
N TYR A 19 2.88 3.89 -8.20
CA TYR A 19 3.57 4.85 -9.04
C TYR A 19 5.06 4.67 -8.87
N ASP A 20 5.82 4.77 -9.95
CA ASP A 20 7.27 4.78 -9.86
C ASP A 20 7.72 5.97 -8.98
N ALA A 21 8.85 5.83 -8.29
CA ALA A 21 9.49 6.92 -7.56
C ALA A 21 9.66 8.22 -8.37
N TYR A 22 9.78 8.10 -9.69
CA TYR A 22 9.95 9.23 -10.60
C TYR A 22 8.66 9.73 -11.24
N ASP A 23 7.53 9.06 -11.03
CA ASP A 23 6.25 9.49 -11.59
C ASP A 23 5.68 10.66 -10.78
N ASP A 24 5.14 11.66 -11.48
CA ASP A 24 4.35 12.73 -10.85
C ASP A 24 3.10 12.10 -10.24
N THR A 25 3.11 11.95 -8.92
CA THR A 25 2.06 11.24 -8.21
C THR A 25 0.75 12.01 -8.27
N SER A 26 -0.26 11.46 -8.95
CA SER A 26 -1.63 11.97 -8.91
C SER A 26 -2.21 11.80 -7.50
N VAL A 27 -2.81 12.86 -6.96
CA VAL A 27 -3.60 12.79 -5.71
C VAL A 27 -4.97 12.15 -5.93
N GLU A 28 -5.33 11.82 -7.17
CA GLU A 28 -6.60 11.22 -7.56
C GLU A 28 -6.39 9.79 -8.07
N CYS A 29 -7.27 8.89 -7.66
CA CYS A 29 -7.31 7.52 -8.10
C CYS A 29 -7.71 7.40 -9.57
N GLU A 30 -6.91 6.71 -10.38
CA GLU A 30 -7.19 6.50 -11.81
C GLU A 30 -8.45 5.66 -12.06
N ASP A 31 -8.81 4.76 -11.15
CA ASP A 31 -9.98 3.89 -11.31
C ASP A 31 -11.31 4.61 -11.05
N CYS A 32 -11.34 5.56 -10.10
CA CYS A 32 -12.60 6.17 -9.63
C CYS A 32 -12.59 7.69 -9.45
N GLY A 33 -11.46 8.36 -9.65
CA GLY A 33 -11.29 9.81 -9.46
C GLY A 33 -11.34 10.28 -8.00
N ALA A 34 -11.45 9.37 -7.02
CA ALA A 34 -11.45 9.75 -5.61
C ALA A 34 -10.05 10.16 -5.15
N ALA A 35 -10.00 11.07 -4.18
CA ALA A 35 -8.74 11.48 -3.57
C ALA A 35 -8.02 10.31 -2.87
N ALA A 36 -6.68 10.37 -2.88
CA ALA A 36 -5.82 9.53 -2.08
C ALA A 36 -6.09 9.80 -0.59
N ALA A 37 -6.47 8.75 0.14
CA ALA A 37 -6.65 8.79 1.59
C ALA A 37 -5.36 8.38 2.32
N TRP A 38 -4.52 7.60 1.65
CA TRP A 38 -3.36 6.96 2.24
C TRP A 38 -2.22 6.82 1.22
N ARG A 39 -0.99 6.96 1.70
CA ARG A 39 0.25 6.91 0.92
C ARG A 39 1.35 6.20 1.71
N TYR A 40 2.13 5.37 1.03
CA TYR A 40 3.36 4.77 1.56
C TYR A 40 4.45 4.71 0.49
N ASP A 41 5.62 5.26 0.82
CA ASP A 41 6.78 5.30 -0.08
C ASP A 41 7.69 4.10 0.22
N VAL A 42 7.99 3.29 -0.79
CA VAL A 42 8.85 2.11 -0.70
C VAL A 42 10.22 2.46 -1.26
N ASP A 43 11.26 2.43 -0.42
CA ASP A 43 12.67 2.52 -0.84
C ASP A 43 13.25 1.10 -1.00
N GLN A 44 13.47 0.71 -2.25
CA GLN A 44 14.08 -0.58 -2.61
C GLN A 44 15.61 -0.50 -2.67
N THR A 45 16.18 0.71 -2.73
CA THR A 45 17.65 0.92 -2.82
C THR A 45 18.37 0.42 -1.58
N ASN A 46 17.74 0.55 -0.42
CA ASN A 46 18.33 0.24 0.89
C ASN A 46 17.74 -1.02 1.55
N ASP A 47 17.02 -1.83 0.77
CA ASP A 47 16.54 -3.18 1.11
C ASP A 47 15.97 -3.33 2.52
N SER A 48 15.04 -2.44 2.90
CA SER A 48 14.30 -2.65 4.15
C SER A 48 13.25 -3.76 4.03
N GLY A 49 12.89 -4.18 2.81
CA GLY A 49 12.00 -5.31 2.51
C GLY A 49 10.59 -5.24 3.12
N MET A 50 10.25 -4.14 3.79
CA MET A 50 9.04 -4.01 4.59
C MET A 50 7.97 -3.26 3.83
N GLU A 51 6.94 -4.01 3.46
CA GLU A 51 5.72 -3.49 2.87
C GLU A 51 4.58 -3.50 3.90
N PRO A 52 3.70 -2.47 3.89
CA PRO A 52 2.55 -2.43 4.76
C PRO A 52 1.57 -3.53 4.37
N VAL A 53 1.06 -4.26 5.36
CA VAL A 53 0.02 -5.25 5.13
C VAL A 53 -1.32 -4.52 4.97
N LEU A 54 -1.79 -4.44 3.73
CA LEU A 54 -3.12 -3.93 3.43
C LEU A 54 -4.15 -5.06 3.62
N VAL A 55 -5.18 -4.79 4.42
CA VAL A 55 -6.28 -5.73 4.66
C VAL A 55 -7.23 -5.65 3.46
N GLU A 56 -7.45 -6.78 2.80
CA GLU A 56 -8.38 -6.85 1.67
C GLU A 56 -9.82 -6.78 2.19
N HIS A 57 -10.57 -5.76 1.75
CA HIS A 57 -11.98 -5.58 2.09
C HIS A 57 -12.89 -6.37 1.14
N LYS A 58 -12.59 -6.31 -0.16
CA LYS A 58 -13.34 -7.02 -1.20
C LYS A 58 -12.35 -7.63 -2.20
N PRO A 59 -12.35 -8.96 -2.37
CA PRO A 59 -11.44 -9.58 -3.31
C PRO A 59 -11.83 -9.31 -4.75
N ALA A 60 -10.82 -9.23 -5.62
CA ALA A 60 -11.06 -9.21 -7.06
C ALA A 60 -11.82 -10.48 -7.45
N LYS A 61 -12.85 -10.31 -8.28
CA LYS A 61 -13.63 -11.42 -8.82
C LYS A 61 -13.27 -11.60 -10.29
N THR A 62 -12.87 -12.81 -10.65
CA THR A 62 -12.59 -13.19 -12.04
C THR A 62 -13.59 -14.24 -12.47
N GLU A 63 -14.26 -13.99 -13.60
CA GLU A 63 -15.12 -14.96 -14.26
C GLU A 63 -14.41 -15.51 -15.50
N HIS A 64 -14.50 -16.81 -15.71
CA HIS A 64 -13.85 -17.46 -16.84
C HIS A 64 -14.86 -17.64 -17.97
N CYS A 65 -14.45 -17.29 -19.19
CA CYS A 65 -15.26 -17.55 -20.37
C CYS A 65 -15.47 -19.07 -20.52
N PRO A 66 -16.72 -19.57 -20.61
CA PRO A 66 -16.98 -21.00 -20.70
C PRO A 66 -16.49 -21.61 -22.02
N THR A 67 -16.25 -20.78 -23.05
CA THR A 67 -15.84 -21.25 -24.38
C THR A 67 -14.33 -21.32 -24.54
N CYS A 68 -13.60 -20.28 -24.14
CA CYS A 68 -12.15 -20.19 -24.35
C CYS A 68 -11.31 -20.29 -23.06
N GLY A 69 -11.95 -20.30 -21.89
CA GLY A 69 -11.25 -20.41 -20.60
C GLY A 69 -10.49 -19.15 -20.16
N HIS A 70 -10.51 -18.06 -20.94
CA HIS A 70 -9.88 -16.81 -20.51
C HIS A 70 -10.61 -16.20 -19.31
N GLY A 71 -9.84 -15.77 -18.30
CA GLY A 71 -10.36 -15.02 -17.16
C GLY A 71 -10.61 -13.56 -17.52
N LYS A 72 -11.79 -13.05 -17.19
CA LYS A 72 -12.13 -11.63 -17.20
C LYS A 72 -12.37 -11.20 -15.77
N GLN A 73 -11.69 -10.15 -15.33
CA GLN A 73 -12.00 -9.51 -14.07
C GLN A 73 -13.37 -8.83 -14.17
N VAL A 74 -14.29 -9.19 -13.29
CA VAL A 74 -15.67 -8.67 -13.22
C VAL A 74 -15.91 -7.82 -11.97
N ALA A 75 -15.03 -7.91 -10.97
CA ALA A 75 -14.98 -7.00 -9.85
C ALA A 75 -13.53 -6.67 -9.50
N GLU A 76 -13.29 -5.40 -9.22
CA GLU A 76 -12.02 -4.88 -8.71
C GLU A 76 -11.75 -5.31 -7.27
N GLN A 77 -10.47 -5.42 -6.93
CA GLN A 77 -10.03 -5.60 -5.56
C GLN A 77 -10.20 -4.27 -4.81
N ARG A 78 -10.63 -4.33 -3.55
CA ARG A 78 -10.65 -3.17 -2.66
C ARG A 78 -10.04 -3.51 -1.31
N PHE A 79 -9.28 -2.58 -0.75
CA PHE A 79 -8.64 -2.70 0.54
C PHE A 79 -9.34 -1.83 1.58
N GLU A 80 -9.25 -2.23 2.84
CA GLU A 80 -9.60 -1.38 3.96
C GLU A 80 -8.52 -0.30 4.11
N LEU A 81 -8.95 0.93 4.36
CA LEU A 81 -8.02 1.98 4.74
C LEU A 81 -7.46 1.61 6.11
N PRO A 82 -6.12 1.51 6.26
CA PRO A 82 -5.55 1.23 7.56
C PRO A 82 -5.89 2.40 8.49
N GLU A 83 -6.52 2.09 9.63
CA GLU A 83 -6.90 3.10 10.63
C GLU A 83 -5.71 3.92 11.14
N ASN A 84 -4.48 3.38 10.98
CA ASN A 84 -3.30 3.81 11.72
C ASN A 84 -2.01 3.94 10.88
N ALA A 85 -2.05 3.72 9.58
CA ALA A 85 -0.83 3.72 8.76
C ALA A 85 -0.87 4.89 7.77
N GLY A 86 0.26 5.48 7.41
CA GLY A 86 0.40 6.46 6.32
C GLY A 86 0.24 7.93 6.72
N VAL A 87 0.86 8.82 5.93
CA VAL A 87 0.52 10.25 5.98
C VAL A 87 -0.90 10.35 5.45
N LEU A 88 -1.86 10.60 6.34
CA LEU A 88 -3.23 10.87 5.96
C LEU A 88 -3.21 12.20 5.20
N LEU A 89 -3.34 12.13 3.87
CA LEU A 89 -3.38 13.30 3.00
C LEU A 89 -4.75 13.95 3.12
N VAL A 90 -5.12 14.38 4.34
CA VAL A 90 -6.26 15.27 4.53
C VAL A 90 -5.86 16.59 3.90
N HIS A 91 -6.61 17.01 2.89
CA HIS A 91 -6.47 18.26 2.17
C HIS A 91 -5.95 19.40 3.09
N GLN A 92 -4.66 19.70 2.97
CA GLN A 92 -3.95 20.90 3.46
C GLN A 92 -4.05 21.34 4.93
N GLU A 93 -4.49 20.50 5.87
CA GLU A 93 -4.25 20.78 7.29
C GLU A 93 -3.63 19.56 7.96
N SER A 94 -2.33 19.66 8.22
CA SER A 94 -1.47 18.69 8.88
C SER A 94 -2.04 18.25 10.24
N LEU A 95 -2.91 17.25 10.21
CA LEU A 95 -3.24 16.47 11.40
C LEU A 95 -2.10 15.47 11.61
N ASN A 96 -1.25 15.76 12.58
CA ASN A 96 -0.39 14.76 13.24
C ASN A 96 -1.32 13.75 13.95
N VAL A 97 -1.95 12.87 13.19
CA VAL A 97 -2.67 11.74 13.78
C VAL A 97 -1.59 10.80 14.32
N PRO A 98 -1.62 10.44 15.61
CA PRO A 98 -0.68 9.49 16.16
C PRO A 98 -0.78 8.18 15.36
N LEU A 99 0.32 7.79 14.73
CA LEU A 99 0.46 6.51 14.05
C LEU A 99 0.27 5.41 15.11
N GLY A 100 -0.87 4.73 15.09
CA GLY A 100 -1.07 3.50 15.83
C GLY A 100 -0.18 2.37 15.26
N PRO A 101 -0.17 1.18 15.88
CA PRO A 101 0.64 0.07 15.39
C PRO A 101 0.20 -0.36 13.97
N VAL A 102 1.12 -0.16 13.01
CA VAL A 102 1.13 -0.68 11.65
C VAL A 102 1.74 -2.08 11.63
N LYS A 103 1.12 -2.99 10.89
CA LYS A 103 1.66 -4.32 10.63
C LYS A 103 2.50 -4.31 9.35
N PHE A 104 3.72 -4.80 9.46
CA PHE A 104 4.63 -4.99 8.33
C PHE A 104 4.79 -6.47 8.04
N ARG A 105 4.89 -6.84 6.76
CA ARG A 105 5.28 -8.18 6.35
C ARG A 105 6.68 -8.12 5.77
N ASP A 106 7.55 -8.98 6.30
CA ASP A 106 8.88 -9.21 5.74
C ASP A 106 8.73 -10.17 4.55
N ASN A 107 9.13 -9.71 3.36
CA ASN A 107 9.01 -10.47 2.12
C ASN A 107 9.90 -11.72 2.10
N ASP A 108 11.01 -11.76 2.83
CA ASP A 108 11.93 -12.89 2.86
C ASP A 108 11.48 -13.99 3.83
N SER A 109 10.90 -13.59 4.96
CA SER A 109 10.57 -14.50 6.06
C SER A 109 9.07 -14.82 6.20
N ASP A 110 8.23 -14.12 5.45
CA ASP A 110 6.77 -14.17 5.52
C ASP A 110 6.17 -13.83 6.90
N LYS A 111 6.98 -13.24 7.78
CA LYS A 111 6.58 -12.88 9.13
C LYS A 111 5.87 -11.53 9.14
N VAL A 112 4.86 -11.42 10.00
CA VAL A 112 4.13 -10.17 10.24
C VAL A 112 4.55 -9.61 11.60
N PHE A 113 4.96 -8.34 11.62
CA PHE A 113 5.44 -7.64 12.81
C PHE A 113 4.55 -6.43 13.09
N ASP A 114 4.28 -6.14 14.36
CA ASP A 114 3.72 -4.85 14.76
C ASP A 114 4.83 -3.78 14.80
N THR A 115 4.48 -2.49 14.70
CA THR A 115 5.45 -1.39 14.54
C THR A 115 6.48 -1.31 15.67
N GLU A 116 6.09 -1.69 16.89
CA GLU A 116 7.01 -1.70 18.04
C GLU A 116 8.14 -2.75 17.88
N ASP A 117 7.84 -3.88 17.22
CA ASP A 117 8.79 -4.97 16.98
C ASP A 117 9.67 -4.68 15.75
N ALA A 118 9.10 -4.07 14.69
CA ALA A 118 9.83 -3.70 13.47
C ALA A 118 10.98 -2.71 13.76
N VAL A 119 10.76 -1.75 14.67
CA VAL A 119 11.79 -0.77 15.09
C VAL A 119 12.91 -1.44 15.90
N GLN A 120 12.63 -2.53 16.63
CA GLN A 120 13.65 -3.26 17.37
C GLN A 120 14.49 -4.16 16.46
N GLU A 121 13.90 -4.96 15.56
CA GLU A 121 14.68 -5.85 14.69
C GLU A 121 15.66 -5.07 13.78
N HIS A 122 15.26 -3.90 13.28
CA HIS A 122 16.12 -3.08 12.41
C HIS A 122 17.36 -2.52 13.11
N LYS A 123 17.34 -2.38 14.45
CA LYS A 123 18.50 -1.93 15.22
C LYS A 123 19.58 -3.00 15.39
N TYR A 124 19.24 -4.27 15.17
CA TYR A 124 20.15 -5.41 15.41
C TYR A 124 20.65 -6.11 14.13
N ARG A 125 20.10 -5.78 12.95
CA ARG A 125 20.69 -6.16 11.65
C ARG A 125 21.72 -5.09 11.23
N LYS A 126 22.96 -5.21 11.71
CA LYS A 126 24.15 -4.47 11.21
C LYS A 126 25.17 -5.45 10.67
#